data_AF-A0A2G9QD86-F1
#
_entry.id   AF-A0A2G9QD86-F1
#
_cell.length_a   1.000
_cell.length_b   1.000
_cell.length_c   1.000
_cell.angle_alpha   90.00
_cell.angle_beta   90.00
_cell.angle_gamma   90.00
#
_symmetry.space_group_name_H-M   'P 1'
#
loop_
_entity.id
_entity.type
_entity.pdbx_description
1 polymer ?
#
loop_
_entity_poly.entity_id
_entity_poly.type
_entity_poly.pdbx_seq_one_letter_code
_entity_poly.pdbx_strand_id
1 'polypeptide(L)'
;KCPSGWHHYDGTASCYKVYSSGENYWDAVQTCQKVNGSLATFTTDSELKFILAQEWDMEERPFLRKDQRRLWVGYQFVVTNRNHSVEGHWEVAYKGSSEVFLPPVPIFGSAMSENENILCAQLQYFHLPSLRHHGLHSWYAENCYEKSSFLCKRSQTCVDIKDNIVDEGYYFTPKGDDPCLSCTCHNGEPEMCVAALCEKPQGCQQYRKDPKECCKFTCLDPGNWDSLNVVSYGIVV
;
A
#
# COMPACT_ATOMS: atom_id res chain seq x y z
N LYS A 1 -3.97 4.09 -9.40
CA LYS A 1 -3.78 2.85 -8.60
C LYS A 1 -2.46 2.90 -7.84
N CYS A 2 -2.58 2.90 -6.51
CA CYS A 2 -1.60 2.95 -5.42
C CYS A 2 -0.29 3.77 -5.59
N PRO A 3 0.09 4.59 -4.60
CA PRO A 3 1.38 5.26 -4.60
C PRO A 3 2.55 4.25 -4.63
N SER A 4 3.72 4.69 -5.09
CA SER A 4 4.92 3.83 -5.09
C SER A 4 5.23 3.25 -3.70
N GLY A 5 5.57 1.96 -3.67
CA GLY A 5 5.80 1.19 -2.43
C GLY A 5 4.53 0.73 -1.70
N TRP A 6 3.36 0.80 -2.35
CA TRP A 6 2.12 0.20 -1.88
C TRP A 6 1.69 -0.94 -2.79
N HIS A 7 1.15 -2.01 -2.21
CA HIS A 7 0.62 -3.17 -2.91
C HIS A 7 -0.89 -3.02 -3.11
N HIS A 8 -1.34 -3.11 -4.36
CA HIS A 8 -2.75 -2.99 -4.72
C HIS A 8 -3.45 -4.34 -4.66
N TYR A 9 -4.65 -4.35 -4.09
CA TYR A 9 -5.57 -5.47 -4.15
C TYR A 9 -6.84 -5.04 -4.87
N ASP A 10 -7.04 -5.56 -6.09
CA ASP A 10 -8.18 -5.19 -6.96
C ASP A 10 -9.54 -5.52 -6.31
N GLY A 11 -9.64 -6.62 -5.56
CA GLY A 11 -10.93 -7.12 -5.07
C GLY A 11 -11.69 -6.16 -4.14
N THR A 12 -10.97 -5.26 -3.45
CA THR A 12 -11.55 -4.25 -2.56
C THR A 12 -11.04 -2.84 -2.87
N ALA A 13 -10.42 -2.66 -4.05
CA ALA A 13 -9.86 -1.39 -4.47
C ALA A 13 -8.95 -0.76 -3.39
N SER A 14 -8.14 -1.57 -2.72
CA SER A 14 -7.37 -1.18 -1.53
C SER A 14 -5.87 -1.27 -1.76
N CYS A 15 -5.13 -0.38 -1.10
CA CYS A 15 -3.67 -0.31 -1.12
C CYS A 15 -3.11 -0.65 0.25
N TYR A 16 -2.03 -1.43 0.28
CA TYR A 16 -1.38 -1.90 1.50
C TYR A 16 0.10 -1.58 1.55
N LYS A 17 0.61 -1.26 2.74
CA LYS A 17 2.04 -1.04 2.96
C LYS A 17 2.42 -1.44 4.36
N VAL A 18 3.52 -2.18 4.48
CA VAL A 18 4.15 -2.48 5.77
C VAL A 18 5.17 -1.41 6.10
N TYR A 19 5.12 -0.96 7.35
CA TYR A 19 6.13 -0.11 7.97
C TYR A 19 6.92 -0.94 8.97
N SER A 20 8.24 -0.98 8.79
CA SER A 20 9.17 -1.73 9.64
C SER A 20 9.58 -0.97 10.91
N SER A 21 9.11 0.26 11.11
CA SER A 21 9.35 1.02 12.34
C SER A 21 8.70 0.28 13.52
N GLY A 22 9.49 0.07 14.58
CA GLY A 22 8.99 -0.55 15.82
C GLY A 22 8.22 0.50 16.63
N GLU A 23 6.96 0.71 16.28
CA GLU A 23 6.05 1.66 16.92
C GLU A 23 5.07 0.93 17.84
N ASN A 24 4.56 1.65 18.85
CA ASN A 24 3.39 1.16 19.58
C ASN A 24 2.12 1.31 18.74
N TYR A 25 1.03 0.70 19.19
CA TYR A 25 -0.20 0.65 18.42
C TYR A 25 -0.72 2.04 18.03
N TRP A 26 -0.72 2.98 18.99
CA TRP A 26 -1.29 4.31 18.80
C TRP A 26 -0.44 5.16 17.86
N ASP A 27 0.88 5.08 17.98
CA ASP A 27 1.81 5.75 17.06
C ASP A 27 1.63 5.20 15.63
N ALA A 28 1.49 3.87 15.49
CA ALA A 28 1.24 3.23 14.20
C ALA A 28 -0.09 3.69 13.56
N VAL A 29 -1.15 3.86 14.35
CA VAL A 29 -2.43 4.46 13.89
C VAL A 29 -2.19 5.86 13.34
N GLN A 30 -1.46 6.71 14.07
CA GLN A 30 -1.16 8.08 13.63
C GLN A 30 -0.33 8.08 12.34
N THR A 31 0.61 7.15 12.21
CA THR A 31 1.43 7.02 10.99
C THR A 31 0.58 6.64 9.78
N CYS A 32 -0.36 5.70 9.92
CA CYS A 32 -1.29 5.37 8.81
C CYS A 32 -2.25 6.53 8.48
N GLN A 33 -2.70 7.30 9.48
CA GLN A 33 -3.57 8.46 9.26
C GLN A 33 -2.88 9.57 8.44
N LYS A 34 -1.59 9.82 8.68
CA LYS A 34 -0.80 10.80 7.90
C LYS A 34 -0.74 10.50 6.41
N VAL A 35 -0.92 9.24 6.02
CA VAL A 35 -0.94 8.79 4.62
C VAL A 35 -2.36 8.52 4.12
N ASN A 36 -3.35 9.17 4.73
CA ASN A 36 -4.78 9.05 4.42
C ASN A 36 -5.28 7.59 4.42
N GLY A 37 -4.83 6.84 5.42
CA GLY A 37 -5.17 5.45 5.63
C GLY A 37 -5.44 5.14 7.10
N SER A 38 -5.54 3.86 7.40
CA SER A 38 -5.73 3.32 8.75
C SER A 38 -4.86 2.08 8.93
N LEU A 39 -4.74 1.60 10.17
CA LEU A 39 -4.22 0.25 10.39
C LEU A 39 -5.13 -0.75 9.67
N ALA A 40 -4.51 -1.72 9.01
CA ALA A 40 -5.20 -2.57 8.07
C ALA A 40 -6.26 -3.44 8.73
N THR A 41 -7.44 -3.41 8.13
CA THR A 41 -8.53 -4.32 8.38
C THR A 41 -8.88 -5.07 7.10
N PHE A 42 -9.40 -6.27 7.26
CA PHE A 42 -9.76 -7.15 6.17
C PHE A 42 -11.27 -7.25 6.08
N THR A 43 -11.80 -7.26 4.88
CA THR A 43 -13.22 -7.38 4.52
C THR A 43 -13.52 -8.79 4.01
N THR A 44 -12.51 -9.49 3.46
CA THR A 44 -12.66 -10.84 2.92
C THR A 44 -11.45 -11.72 3.26
N ASP A 45 -11.65 -13.04 3.28
CA ASP A 45 -10.56 -14.02 3.44
C ASP A 45 -9.55 -13.97 2.28
N SER A 46 -10.02 -13.68 1.06
CA SER A 46 -9.15 -13.47 -0.10
C SER A 46 -8.19 -12.29 0.08
N GLU A 47 -8.67 -11.20 0.70
CA GLU A 47 -7.84 -10.03 1.03
C GLU A 47 -6.79 -10.38 2.08
N LEU A 48 -7.14 -11.16 3.12
CA LEU A 48 -6.16 -11.66 4.09
C LEU A 48 -5.12 -12.57 3.43
N LYS A 49 -5.54 -13.49 2.56
CA LYS A 49 -4.64 -14.38 1.82
C LYS A 49 -3.66 -13.61 0.92
N PHE A 50 -4.12 -12.53 0.29
CA PHE A 50 -3.27 -11.63 -0.48
C PHE A 50 -2.14 -11.05 0.40
N ILE A 51 -2.47 -10.56 1.59
CA ILE A 51 -1.48 -9.99 2.54
C ILE A 51 -0.47 -11.04 3.02
N LEU A 52 -0.93 -12.27 3.28
CA LEU A 52 -0.09 -13.37 3.72
C LEU A 52 0.83 -13.91 2.63
N ALA A 53 0.44 -13.78 1.37
CA ALA A 53 1.24 -14.20 0.21
C ALA A 53 2.28 -13.15 -0.22
N GLN A 54 2.12 -11.90 0.21
CA GLN A 54 2.99 -10.81 -0.20
C GLN A 54 4.36 -10.90 0.47
N GLU A 55 5.41 -10.78 -0.34
CA GLU A 55 6.75 -10.49 0.15
C GLU A 55 6.84 -9.00 0.47
N TRP A 56 6.95 -8.68 1.75
CA TRP A 56 7.10 -7.31 2.23
C TRP A 56 8.58 -6.94 2.30
N ASP A 57 8.94 -5.83 1.66
CA ASP A 57 10.29 -5.23 1.69
C ASP A 57 10.66 -4.78 3.11
N MET A 58 11.02 -5.73 3.97
CA MET A 58 11.51 -5.47 5.31
C MET A 58 13.01 -5.73 5.34
N GLU A 59 13.77 -4.70 5.73
CA GLU A 59 15.22 -4.77 5.89
C GLU A 59 15.62 -6.04 6.66
N GLU A 60 16.50 -6.85 6.07
CA GLU A 60 17.03 -8.03 6.73
C GLU A 60 17.81 -7.62 7.98
N ARG A 61 17.23 -7.81 9.17
CA ARG A 61 17.98 -7.66 10.43
C ARG A 61 18.70 -8.97 10.73
N PRO A 62 20.04 -9.00 10.77
CA PRO A 62 20.81 -10.25 10.89
C PRO A 62 20.64 -11.00 12.22
N PHE A 63 20.02 -10.39 13.24
CA PHE A 63 20.01 -10.89 14.63
C PHE A 63 18.61 -11.05 15.26
N LEU A 64 17.52 -10.73 14.55
CA LEU A 64 16.16 -11.01 15.03
C LEU A 64 15.80 -12.46 14.67
N ARG A 65 15.11 -13.20 15.57
CA ARG A 65 14.60 -14.55 15.27
C ARG A 65 13.87 -14.52 13.90
N LYS A 66 14.49 -15.11 12.89
CA LYS A 66 14.24 -14.86 11.47
C LYS A 66 12.84 -15.24 10.95
N ASP A 67 12.04 -15.95 11.74
CA ASP A 67 10.91 -16.72 11.20
C ASP A 67 9.52 -16.23 11.65
N GLN A 68 9.44 -15.25 12.55
CA GLN A 68 8.16 -14.75 13.08
C GLN A 68 8.05 -13.23 12.95
N ARG A 69 7.30 -12.77 11.95
CA ARG A 69 7.00 -11.36 11.72
C ARG A 69 5.61 -11.07 12.29
N ARG A 70 5.51 -10.07 13.16
CA ARG A 70 4.24 -9.60 13.75
C ARG A 70 3.93 -8.20 13.25
N LEU A 71 2.69 -7.98 12.85
CA LEU A 71 2.22 -6.69 12.32
C LEU A 71 1.05 -6.19 13.16
N TRP A 72 1.10 -4.95 13.65
CA TRP A 72 -0.11 -4.28 14.13
C TRP A 72 -1.13 -4.17 13.00
N VAL A 73 -2.38 -4.49 13.31
CA VAL A 73 -3.54 -4.44 12.42
C VAL A 73 -4.71 -3.75 13.13
N GLY A 74 -5.71 -3.29 12.39
CA GLY A 74 -6.74 -2.34 12.84
C GLY A 74 -7.81 -2.90 13.77
N TYR A 75 -7.49 -3.92 14.57
CA TYR A 75 -8.40 -4.56 15.52
C TYR A 75 -7.94 -4.36 16.97
N GLN A 76 -8.90 -4.28 17.87
CA GLN A 76 -8.72 -4.22 19.32
C GLN A 76 -9.54 -5.33 19.97
N PHE A 77 -8.99 -5.99 20.97
CA PHE A 77 -9.70 -6.99 21.75
C PHE A 77 -10.18 -6.37 23.05
N VAL A 78 -11.49 -6.27 23.21
CA VAL A 78 -12.13 -5.75 24.43
C VAL A 78 -12.35 -6.91 25.38
N VAL A 79 -11.65 -6.89 26.51
CA VAL A 79 -11.75 -7.91 27.55
C VAL A 79 -13.00 -7.66 28.38
N THR A 80 -13.86 -8.67 28.48
CA THR A 80 -15.13 -8.61 29.21
C THR A 80 -15.07 -9.37 30.54
N ASN A 81 -14.24 -10.41 30.64
CA ASN A 81 -14.13 -11.25 31.83
C ASN A 81 -12.70 -11.78 32.00
N ARG A 82 -12.23 -11.86 33.25
CA ARG A 82 -10.91 -12.38 33.65
C ARG A 82 -10.95 -13.39 34.80
N ASN A 83 -12.14 -13.80 35.24
CA ASN A 83 -12.28 -14.61 36.46
C ASN A 83 -11.60 -15.98 36.39
N HIS A 84 -11.53 -16.61 35.20
CA HIS A 84 -10.91 -17.94 35.02
C HIS A 84 -10.14 -18.09 33.69
N SER A 85 -10.68 -17.53 32.60
CA SER A 85 -10.04 -17.38 31.30
C SER A 85 -10.32 -15.98 30.79
N VAL A 86 -9.40 -15.41 29.99
CA VAL A 86 -9.63 -14.09 29.37
C VAL A 86 -10.69 -14.26 28.28
N GLU A 87 -11.85 -13.66 28.50
CA GLU A 87 -12.93 -13.60 27.51
C GLU A 87 -13.09 -12.17 27.02
N GLY A 88 -13.57 -12.03 25.80
CA GLY A 88 -13.74 -10.75 25.15
C GLY A 88 -14.16 -10.91 23.70
N HIS A 89 -14.16 -9.79 22.98
CA HIS A 89 -14.46 -9.79 21.56
C HIS A 89 -13.59 -8.78 20.81
N TRP A 90 -13.45 -9.01 19.50
CA TRP A 90 -12.79 -8.08 18.62
C TRP A 90 -13.69 -6.91 18.30
N GLU A 91 -13.11 -5.72 18.26
CA GLU A 91 -13.66 -4.50 17.70
C GLU A 91 -12.68 -3.91 16.70
N VAL A 92 -13.21 -3.13 15.76
CA VAL A 92 -12.37 -2.36 14.83
C VAL A 92 -11.99 -1.05 15.50
N ALA A 93 -10.68 -0.77 15.60
CA ALA A 93 -10.17 0.41 16.31
C ALA A 93 -10.63 1.74 15.70
N TYR A 94 -10.92 1.74 14.39
CA TYR A 94 -11.45 2.89 13.67
C TYR A 94 -12.67 2.47 12.86
N LYS A 95 -13.86 2.89 13.32
CA LYS A 95 -15.14 2.55 12.69
C LYS A 95 -15.25 3.20 11.31
N GLY A 96 -14.86 2.46 10.27
CA GLY A 96 -15.27 2.73 8.89
C GLY A 96 -16.72 2.27 8.66
N SER A 97 -17.31 2.68 7.52
CA SER A 97 -18.69 2.36 7.15
C SER A 97 -18.90 0.94 6.57
N SER A 98 -17.87 0.08 6.58
CA SER A 98 -17.89 -1.21 5.88
C SER A 98 -17.89 -2.39 6.86
N GLU A 99 -18.59 -3.46 6.50
CA GLU A 99 -18.51 -4.74 7.22
C GLU A 99 -17.08 -5.30 7.13
N VAL A 100 -16.54 -5.73 8.26
CA VAL A 100 -15.14 -6.15 8.41
C VAL A 100 -15.12 -7.61 8.85
N PHE A 101 -14.22 -8.40 8.26
CA PHE A 101 -13.88 -9.73 8.72
C PHE A 101 -13.24 -9.63 10.12
N LEU A 102 -13.88 -10.26 11.11
CA LEU A 102 -13.35 -10.30 12.47
C LEU A 102 -12.35 -11.46 12.63
N PRO A 103 -11.21 -11.24 13.29
CA PRO A 103 -10.25 -12.30 13.54
C PRO A 103 -10.82 -13.44 14.39
N PRO A 104 -10.25 -14.65 14.31
CA PRO A 104 -10.57 -15.74 15.23
C PRO A 104 -10.08 -15.45 16.65
N VAL A 105 -10.30 -16.38 17.58
CA VAL A 105 -9.85 -16.28 18.98
C VAL A 105 -8.34 -16.01 19.04
N PRO A 106 -7.88 -14.97 19.77
CA PRO A 106 -6.47 -14.63 19.85
C PRO A 106 -5.67 -15.61 20.70
N ILE A 107 -4.36 -15.64 20.43
CA ILE A 107 -3.35 -16.01 21.40
C ILE A 107 -3.04 -14.77 22.25
N PHE A 108 -3.11 -14.89 23.57
CA PHE A 108 -2.82 -13.79 24.47
C PHE A 108 -1.30 -13.63 24.68
N GLY A 109 -0.81 -12.40 24.62
CA GLY A 109 0.57 -12.04 24.88
C GLY A 109 1.00 -12.25 26.34
N SER A 110 2.31 -12.30 26.59
CA SER A 110 2.87 -12.65 27.90
C SER A 110 2.89 -11.50 28.93
N ALA A 111 2.62 -10.26 28.51
CA ALA A 111 2.73 -9.05 29.33
C ALA A 111 1.38 -8.35 29.54
N MET A 112 0.35 -9.12 29.93
CA MET A 112 -0.97 -8.56 30.22
C MET A 112 -0.98 -7.92 31.62
N SER A 113 -1.19 -6.59 31.67
CA SER A 113 -1.48 -5.91 32.93
C SER A 113 -2.90 -6.25 33.40
N GLU A 114 -3.09 -6.45 34.71
CA GLU A 114 -4.40 -6.76 35.32
C GLU A 114 -5.46 -5.68 35.05
N ASN A 115 -5.05 -4.45 34.74
CA ASN A 115 -5.93 -3.28 34.59
C ASN A 115 -6.28 -2.92 33.13
N GLU A 116 -5.73 -3.61 32.13
CA GLU A 116 -5.92 -3.24 30.71
C GLU A 116 -7.14 -3.96 30.10
N ASN A 117 -8.26 -3.27 29.95
CA ASN A 117 -9.46 -3.86 29.33
C ASN A 117 -9.39 -3.91 27.79
N ILE A 118 -8.37 -3.31 27.19
CA ILE A 118 -8.19 -3.24 25.73
C ILE A 118 -6.80 -3.77 25.39
N LEU A 119 -6.76 -4.73 24.47
CA LEU A 119 -5.53 -5.25 23.87
C LEU A 119 -5.55 -4.95 22.37
N CYS A 120 -4.36 -4.90 21.78
CA CYS A 120 -4.19 -4.54 20.39
C CYS A 120 -3.82 -5.76 19.54
N ALA A 121 -4.36 -5.84 18.33
CA ALA A 121 -4.19 -7.00 17.48
C ALA A 121 -2.83 -7.02 16.76
N GLN A 122 -2.09 -8.12 16.91
CA GLN A 122 -0.96 -8.45 16.04
C GLN A 122 -1.30 -9.63 15.13
N LEU A 123 -1.08 -9.45 13.83
CA LEU A 123 -1.07 -10.55 12.86
C LEU A 123 0.35 -11.11 12.76
N GLN A 124 0.55 -12.32 13.24
CA GLN A 124 1.79 -13.07 13.02
C GLN A 124 1.69 -13.88 11.75
N TYR A 125 2.70 -13.81 10.90
CA TYR A 125 2.82 -14.69 9.74
C TYR A 125 4.24 -15.26 9.63
N PHE A 126 4.31 -16.46 9.07
CA PHE A 126 5.56 -17.17 8.85
C PHE A 126 5.93 -17.09 7.37
N HIS A 127 7.10 -16.54 7.08
CA HIS A 127 7.66 -16.56 5.74
C HIS A 127 8.68 -17.69 5.65
N LEU A 128 8.26 -18.84 5.12
CA LEU A 128 9.10 -20.03 4.95
C LEU A 128 9.30 -20.27 3.44
N PRO A 129 10.44 -19.83 2.85
CA PRO A 129 10.68 -19.91 1.40
C PRO A 129 10.63 -21.34 0.83
N SER A 130 10.82 -22.35 1.68
CA SER A 130 10.90 -23.77 1.32
C SER A 130 9.57 -24.53 1.39
N LEU A 131 8.52 -23.96 1.98
CA LEU A 131 7.22 -24.61 2.11
C LEU A 131 6.22 -24.00 1.12
N ARG A 132 5.64 -24.84 0.24
CA ARG A 132 4.54 -24.47 -0.67
C ARG A 132 3.23 -24.07 0.05
N HIS A 133 3.22 -24.10 1.39
CA HIS A 133 2.07 -23.71 2.20
C HIS A 133 2.24 -22.25 2.62
N HIS A 134 1.89 -21.35 1.71
CA HIS A 134 1.60 -19.96 2.05
C HIS A 134 0.38 -19.95 3.00
N GLY A 135 0.48 -19.29 4.16
CA GLY A 135 -0.71 -18.97 4.95
C GLY A 135 -0.77 -19.47 6.40
N LEU A 136 0.31 -20.02 6.98
CA LEU A 136 0.35 -20.17 8.44
C LEU A 136 0.45 -18.78 9.07
N HIS A 137 -0.61 -18.40 9.77
CA HIS A 137 -0.72 -17.14 10.47
C HIS A 137 -1.43 -17.36 11.81
N SER A 138 -1.21 -16.42 12.72
CA SER A 138 -1.82 -16.47 14.05
C SER A 138 -2.14 -15.06 14.50
N TRP A 139 -3.26 -14.94 15.21
CA TRP A 139 -3.75 -13.68 15.71
C TRP A 139 -3.40 -13.57 17.19
N TYR A 140 -2.84 -12.43 17.57
CA TYR A 140 -2.46 -12.16 18.95
C TYR A 140 -3.19 -10.95 19.49
N ALA A 141 -3.60 -11.03 20.75
CA ALA A 141 -4.02 -9.89 21.55
C ALA A 141 -2.85 -9.52 22.46
N GLU A 142 -2.19 -8.40 22.16
CA GLU A 142 -0.95 -7.96 22.79
C GLU A 142 -1.13 -6.60 23.48
N ASN A 143 -0.27 -6.30 24.45
CA ASN A 143 -0.25 -4.99 25.09
C ASN A 143 0.00 -3.89 24.03
N CYS A 144 -0.90 -2.91 23.96
CA CYS A 144 -0.87 -1.83 22.97
C CYS A 144 0.39 -0.95 23.01
N TYR A 145 1.12 -0.96 24.13
CA TYR A 145 2.39 -0.23 24.31
C TYR A 145 3.61 -0.97 23.79
N GLU A 146 3.47 -2.26 23.45
CA GLU A 146 4.55 -3.03 22.82
C GLU A 146 4.93 -2.42 21.47
N LYS A 147 6.15 -2.69 21.02
CA LYS A 147 6.65 -2.20 19.74
C LYS A 147 6.60 -3.29 18.68
N SER A 148 6.01 -2.98 17.54
CA SER A 148 5.98 -3.89 16.40
C SER A 148 5.95 -3.11 15.09
N SER A 149 6.34 -3.79 14.01
CA SER A 149 6.01 -3.36 12.65
C SER A 149 4.49 -3.36 12.47
N PHE A 150 3.99 -2.67 11.45
CA PHE A 150 2.55 -2.49 11.26
C PHE A 150 2.16 -2.42 9.79
N LEU A 151 0.90 -2.77 9.53
CA LEU A 151 0.32 -2.79 8.19
C LEU A 151 -0.68 -1.65 8.05
N CYS A 152 -0.44 -0.73 7.13
CA CYS A 152 -1.41 0.31 6.77
C CYS A 152 -2.25 -0.15 5.58
N LYS A 153 -3.53 0.23 5.59
CA LYS A 153 -4.49 0.10 4.50
C LYS A 153 -5.01 1.49 4.13
N ARG A 154 -5.21 1.74 2.84
CA ARG A 154 -5.94 2.91 2.33
C ARG A 154 -6.72 2.55 1.08
N SER A 155 -7.73 3.33 0.73
CA SER A 155 -8.40 3.18 -0.57
C SER A 155 -7.46 3.53 -1.71
N GLN A 156 -7.68 2.93 -2.88
CA GLN A 156 -6.97 3.31 -4.09
C GLN A 156 -7.22 4.77 -4.45
N THR A 157 -6.24 5.37 -5.09
CA THR A 157 -6.30 6.74 -5.59
C THR A 157 -5.76 6.81 -7.01
N CYS A 158 -6.08 7.88 -7.72
CA CYS A 158 -5.43 8.19 -8.97
C CYS A 158 -3.99 8.61 -8.68
N VAL A 159 -3.07 8.12 -9.50
CA VAL A 159 -1.66 8.44 -9.40
C VAL A 159 -1.20 8.74 -10.81
N ASP A 160 -0.61 9.91 -11.00
CA ASP A 160 -0.14 10.34 -12.31
C ASP A 160 1.17 9.62 -12.71
N ILE A 161 1.59 9.84 -13.96
CA ILE A 161 2.83 9.30 -14.54
C ILE A 161 4.11 9.76 -13.81
N LYS A 162 4.01 10.75 -12.92
CA LYS A 162 5.09 11.32 -12.10
C LYS A 162 4.98 10.89 -10.61
N ASP A 163 4.13 9.91 -10.29
CA ASP A 163 3.88 9.39 -8.94
C ASP A 163 3.14 10.36 -7.98
N ASN A 164 2.53 11.43 -8.49
CA ASN A 164 1.72 12.31 -7.65
C ASN A 164 0.31 11.73 -7.45
N ILE A 165 -0.20 11.86 -6.22
CA ILE A 165 -1.60 11.53 -5.91
C ILE A 165 -2.50 12.62 -6.49
N VAL A 166 -3.55 12.21 -7.18
CA VAL A 166 -4.53 13.10 -7.81
C VAL A 166 -5.87 12.94 -7.10
N ASP A 167 -6.46 14.08 -6.76
CA ASP A 167 -7.76 14.15 -6.09
C ASP A 167 -8.91 13.85 -7.06
N GLU A 168 -10.04 13.43 -6.49
CA GLU A 168 -11.28 13.14 -7.20
C GLU A 168 -11.72 14.29 -8.11
N GLY A 169 -12.09 13.98 -9.36
CA GLY A 169 -12.58 14.94 -10.35
C GLY A 169 -11.51 15.75 -11.09
N TYR A 170 -10.23 15.62 -10.73
CA TYR A 170 -9.14 16.32 -11.42
C TYR A 170 -8.59 15.52 -12.60
N TYR A 171 -8.08 16.24 -13.60
CA TYR A 171 -7.41 15.65 -14.76
C TYR A 171 -5.99 15.21 -14.42
N PHE A 172 -5.57 14.07 -15.00
CA PHE A 172 -4.24 13.52 -14.84
C PHE A 172 -3.83 12.63 -16.00
N THR A 173 -2.51 12.47 -16.18
CA THR A 173 -1.94 11.45 -17.07
C THR A 173 -1.74 10.17 -16.28
N PRO A 174 -2.51 9.10 -16.53
CA PRO A 174 -2.32 7.84 -15.83
C PRO A 174 -0.97 7.21 -16.15
N LYS A 175 -0.48 6.35 -15.27
CA LYS A 175 0.70 5.53 -15.55
C LYS A 175 0.43 4.59 -16.72
N GLY A 176 1.36 4.50 -17.67
CA GLY A 176 1.27 3.67 -18.86
C GLY A 176 2.31 4.09 -19.90
N ASP A 177 2.15 3.62 -21.13
CA ASP A 177 3.10 3.92 -22.21
C ASP A 177 2.83 5.25 -22.93
N ASP A 178 1.64 5.84 -22.73
CA ASP A 178 1.22 7.06 -23.40
C ASP A 178 1.21 8.28 -22.45
N PRO A 179 2.26 9.12 -22.44
CA PRO A 179 2.30 10.33 -21.63
C PRO A 179 1.33 11.42 -22.13
N CYS A 180 0.69 11.22 -23.29
CA CYS A 180 -0.28 12.13 -23.88
C CYS A 180 -1.73 11.77 -23.57
N LEU A 181 -1.95 10.66 -22.87
CA LEU A 181 -3.27 10.31 -22.36
C LEU A 181 -3.60 11.22 -21.16
N SER A 182 -4.77 11.84 -21.17
CA SER A 182 -5.30 12.65 -20.08
C SER A 182 -6.69 12.12 -19.72
N CYS A 183 -6.90 11.79 -18.45
CA CYS A 183 -8.14 11.24 -17.91
C CYS A 183 -8.59 12.05 -16.71
N THR A 184 -9.86 11.97 -16.33
CA THR A 184 -10.38 12.48 -15.06
C THR A 184 -10.31 11.40 -14.00
N CYS A 185 -9.89 11.75 -12.79
CA CYS A 185 -9.89 10.83 -11.67
C CYS A 185 -11.31 10.60 -11.16
N HIS A 186 -11.76 9.33 -11.13
CA HIS A 186 -13.00 8.94 -10.49
C HIS A 186 -12.82 7.66 -9.67
N ASN A 187 -13.07 7.72 -8.35
CA ASN A 187 -12.93 6.61 -7.42
C ASN A 187 -11.56 5.88 -7.51
N GLY A 188 -10.51 6.65 -7.78
CA GLY A 188 -9.15 6.14 -7.93
C GLY A 188 -8.84 5.44 -9.26
N GLU A 189 -9.77 5.47 -10.21
CA GLU A 189 -9.64 4.99 -11.58
C GLU A 189 -9.61 6.16 -12.59
N PRO A 190 -8.97 5.99 -13.76
CA PRO A 190 -9.07 6.92 -14.87
C PRO A 190 -10.41 6.77 -15.62
N GLU A 191 -11.17 7.86 -15.74
CA GLU A 191 -12.37 7.95 -16.58
C GLU A 191 -12.28 9.10 -17.58
N MET A 192 -13.18 9.12 -18.58
CA MET A 192 -13.28 10.21 -19.58
C MET A 192 -11.95 10.57 -20.25
N CYS A 193 -11.21 9.55 -20.69
CA CYS A 193 -9.85 9.73 -21.21
C CYS A 193 -9.82 10.27 -22.65
N VAL A 194 -8.88 11.18 -22.92
CA VAL A 194 -8.54 11.72 -24.24
C VAL A 194 -7.03 11.69 -24.46
N ALA A 195 -6.59 11.31 -25.66
CA ALA A 195 -5.17 11.23 -26.00
C ALA A 195 -4.82 12.30 -27.04
N ALA A 196 -3.75 13.06 -26.76
CA ALA A 196 -3.17 14.00 -27.72
C ALA A 196 -2.31 13.25 -28.76
N LEU A 197 -2.45 13.61 -30.04
CA LEU A 197 -1.59 13.09 -31.10
C LEU A 197 -0.45 14.08 -31.37
N CYS A 198 0.79 13.59 -31.26
CA CYS A 198 1.98 14.41 -31.47
C CYS A 198 2.54 14.27 -32.88
N GLU A 199 2.86 15.39 -33.52
CA GLU A 199 3.68 15.38 -34.72
C GLU A 199 5.14 15.00 -34.41
N LYS A 200 5.78 14.27 -35.34
CA LYS A 200 7.18 13.87 -35.20
C LYS A 200 8.13 15.08 -35.32
N PRO A 201 9.32 15.05 -34.69
CA PRO A 201 10.30 16.14 -34.83
C PRO A 201 10.72 16.33 -36.30
N GLN A 202 10.75 17.59 -36.77
CA GLN A 202 11.22 17.91 -38.11
C GLN A 202 12.74 17.72 -38.21
N GLY A 203 13.23 17.16 -39.32
CA GLY A 203 14.65 16.98 -39.57
C GLY A 203 15.33 15.87 -38.75
N CYS A 204 14.56 15.04 -38.04
CA CYS A 204 15.06 13.90 -37.27
C CYS A 204 14.43 12.59 -37.79
N GLN A 205 15.25 11.64 -38.24
CA GLN A 205 14.79 10.33 -38.70
C GLN A 205 14.60 9.35 -37.55
N GLN A 206 15.55 9.29 -36.62
CA GLN A 206 15.48 8.45 -35.43
C GLN A 206 15.30 9.29 -34.18
N TYR A 207 14.19 9.08 -33.48
CA TYR A 207 13.89 9.78 -32.23
C TYR A 207 13.34 8.82 -31.17
N ARG A 208 13.51 9.22 -29.90
CA ARG A 208 12.91 8.56 -28.74
C ARG A 208 11.89 9.48 -28.10
N LYS A 209 10.70 8.96 -27.78
CA LYS A 209 9.71 9.69 -26.96
C LYS A 209 10.15 9.77 -25.51
N ASP A 210 9.86 10.87 -24.84
CA ASP A 210 9.98 10.94 -23.39
C ASP A 210 8.89 10.08 -22.77
N PRO A 211 9.21 9.20 -21.80
CA PRO A 211 8.23 8.32 -21.19
C PRO A 211 7.28 9.04 -20.21
N LYS A 212 7.55 10.30 -19.83
CA LYS A 212 6.78 11.04 -18.81
C LYS A 212 6.23 12.38 -19.29
N GLU A 213 6.71 12.89 -20.42
CA GLU A 213 6.28 14.17 -20.97
C GLU A 213 5.64 14.00 -22.36
N CYS A 214 4.39 14.46 -22.49
CA CYS A 214 3.67 14.42 -23.76
C CYS A 214 4.39 15.23 -24.83
N CYS A 215 4.47 14.68 -26.05
CA CYS A 215 5.11 15.26 -27.21
C CYS A 215 6.57 15.69 -27.03
N LYS A 216 7.27 15.21 -25.98
CA LYS A 216 8.69 15.46 -25.83
C LYS A 216 9.49 14.35 -26.51
N PHE A 217 10.46 14.74 -27.31
CA PHE A 217 11.29 13.83 -28.08
C PHE A 217 12.77 14.13 -27.89
N THR A 218 13.59 13.09 -28.00
CA THR A 218 15.05 13.17 -28.08
C THR A 218 15.50 12.63 -29.44
N CYS A 219 16.18 13.45 -30.24
CA CYS A 219 16.73 13.01 -31.52
C CYS A 219 17.99 12.15 -31.33
N LEU A 220 18.14 11.09 -32.13
CA LEU A 220 19.22 10.09 -32.05
C LEU A 220 20.10 10.01 -33.32
N ASP A 221 19.84 10.86 -34.31
CA ASP A 221 20.60 10.85 -35.57
C ASP A 221 22.09 11.20 -35.34
N PRO A 222 23.05 10.44 -35.89
CA PRO A 222 24.47 10.68 -35.70
C PRO A 222 24.98 11.88 -36.52
N GLY A 223 24.92 13.07 -35.91
CA GLY A 223 25.88 14.18 -36.08
C GLY A 223 25.69 15.15 -37.26
N ASN A 224 25.65 16.45 -36.95
CA ASN A 224 26.62 17.39 -37.54
C ASN A 224 27.04 18.44 -36.49
N TRP A 225 28.27 18.28 -36.00
CA TRP A 225 29.12 19.21 -35.23
C TRP A 225 28.50 20.00 -34.06
N ASP A 226 28.99 19.72 -32.84
CA ASP A 226 28.64 20.27 -31.52
C ASP A 226 27.36 19.72 -30.85
N SER A 227 27.56 18.62 -30.12
CA SER A 227 26.99 18.37 -28.79
C SER A 227 25.67 19.05 -28.45
N LEU A 228 24.53 18.47 -28.85
CA LEU A 228 23.26 18.62 -28.15
C LEU A 228 22.33 17.49 -28.60
N ASN A 229 22.00 16.57 -27.69
CA ASN A 229 20.75 15.81 -27.81
C ASN A 229 19.63 16.85 -27.85
N VAL A 230 19.11 17.17 -29.04
CA VAL A 230 18.08 18.21 -29.17
C VAL A 230 16.79 17.65 -28.58
N VAL A 231 16.32 18.32 -27.53
CA VAL A 231 14.98 18.11 -26.98
C VAL A 231 14.02 18.92 -27.85
N SER A 232 13.07 18.24 -28.47
CA SER A 232 12.02 18.88 -29.27
C SER A 232 10.65 18.57 -28.68
N TYR A 233 9.74 19.54 -28.79
CA TYR A 233 8.33 19.37 -28.47
C TYR A 233 7.52 19.33 -29.76
N GLY A 234 6.72 18.29 -29.94
CA GLY A 234 5.77 18.17 -31.05
C GLY A 234 4.51 19.00 -30.80
N ILE A 235 3.82 19.34 -31.88
CA ILE A 235 2.50 19.97 -31.82
C ILE A 235 1.47 18.90 -31.44
N VAL A 236 0.58 19.24 -30.51
CA VAL A 236 -0.60 18.45 -30.15
C VAL A 236 -1.72 18.76 -31.13
N VAL A 237 -2.27 17.73 -31.78
CA VAL A 237 -3.38 17.82 -32.74
C VAL A 237 -4.65 17.20 -32.17
#